data_AF-A0A1C6JY18-F1
#
_entry.id   AF-A0A1C6JY18-F1
#
_cell.length_a   1.000
_cell.length_b   1.000
_cell.length_c   1.000
_cell.angle_alpha   90.00
_cell.angle_beta   90.00
_cell.angle_gamma   90.00
#
_symmetry.space_group_name_H-M   'P 1'
#
loop_
_entity.id
_entity.type
_entity.pdbx_description
1 polymer ?
#
loop_
_entity_poly.entity_id
_entity_poly.type
_entity_poly.pdbx_seq_one_letter_code
_entity_poly.pdbx_strand_id
1 'polypeptide(L)'
;MNTETKKETKKTKTKKSRKGLGIVLTLIGLIWGGLTLKGLFVNGPETDKIMADAVYVGTGKIDPANDGKPVIVCGKLKVTKPAYDEKLKIALDVPRMGRSAQKLELKEWNRPATEENREWKSSVGDTAYFIGKADVGNYHLSDDFLENIILYEKYKFDKKDLEKVGLTLVREWKNRGDTYIGVERMGDDYYKKGDRRYNYTVPKVKDGEMVTVFGIQDKDTIKYAQGVLDNLQKGELDRDTVIKGEESRGREASVFAIVVSFLLLVPGIWMIVKSKK
;
A
#
# COMPACT_ATOMS: atom_id res chain seq x y z
N MET A 1 48.81 -26.16 -13.69
CA MET A 1 47.84 -26.01 -12.57
C MET A 1 46.68 -26.96 -12.81
N ASN A 2 46.56 -28.04 -12.03
CA ASN A 2 45.70 -29.19 -12.34
C ASN A 2 44.19 -28.88 -12.23
N THR A 3 43.41 -29.58 -13.06
CA THR A 3 41.95 -29.51 -13.18
C THR A 3 41.22 -29.85 -11.86
N GLU A 4 41.84 -30.67 -11.00
CA GLU A 4 41.34 -31.00 -9.66
C GLU A 4 41.44 -29.83 -8.70
N THR A 5 42.58 -29.14 -8.68
CA THR A 5 42.81 -27.97 -7.82
C THR A 5 41.79 -26.87 -8.12
N LYS A 6 41.47 -26.65 -9.41
CA LYS A 6 40.48 -25.67 -9.87
C LYS A 6 39.03 -26.05 -9.47
N LYS A 7 38.70 -27.35 -9.44
CA LYS A 7 37.40 -27.86 -8.97
C LYS A 7 37.24 -27.72 -7.46
N GLU A 8 38.29 -27.99 -6.68
CA GLU A 8 38.28 -27.80 -5.23
C GLU A 8 38.15 -26.33 -4.83
N THR A 9 38.92 -25.43 -5.44
CA THR A 9 38.81 -23.99 -5.11
C THR A 9 37.41 -23.44 -5.43
N LYS A 10 36.79 -23.92 -6.52
CA LYS A 10 35.42 -23.53 -6.91
C LYS A 10 34.38 -24.11 -5.95
N LYS A 11 34.51 -25.37 -5.51
CA LYS A 11 33.64 -25.97 -4.48
C LYS A 11 33.73 -25.22 -3.15
N THR A 12 34.95 -24.91 -2.69
CA THR A 12 35.18 -24.20 -1.42
C THR A 12 34.65 -22.76 -1.44
N LYS A 13 34.85 -22.01 -2.54
CA LYS A 13 34.25 -20.67 -2.71
C LYS A 13 32.72 -20.72 -2.73
N THR A 14 32.13 -21.72 -3.38
CA THR A 14 30.66 -21.91 -3.45
C THR A 14 30.06 -22.31 -2.10
N LYS A 15 30.80 -23.07 -1.29
CA LYS A 15 30.39 -23.47 0.08
C LYS A 15 30.45 -22.28 1.05
N LYS A 16 31.50 -21.43 0.96
CA LYS A 16 31.66 -20.22 1.78
C LYS A 16 30.61 -19.14 1.46
N SER A 17 30.25 -18.96 0.17
CA SER A 17 29.19 -18.01 -0.23
C SER A 17 27.79 -18.45 0.22
N ARG A 18 27.47 -19.74 0.15
CA ARG A 18 26.19 -20.29 0.67
C ARG A 18 26.06 -20.12 2.18
N LYS A 19 27.15 -20.31 2.93
CA LYS A 19 27.16 -20.08 4.39
C LYS A 19 26.88 -18.62 4.73
N GLY A 20 27.54 -17.69 4.03
CA GLY A 20 27.35 -16.25 4.23
C GLY A 20 25.91 -15.82 3.94
N LEU A 21 25.34 -16.27 2.80
CA LEU A 21 23.95 -16.01 2.46
C LEU A 21 22.97 -16.60 3.49
N GLY A 22 23.26 -17.81 4.00
CA GLY A 22 22.46 -18.44 5.04
C GLY A 22 22.41 -17.62 6.34
N ILE A 23 23.56 -17.09 6.79
CA ILE A 23 23.64 -16.21 7.98
C ILE A 23 22.82 -14.93 7.76
N VAL A 24 22.94 -14.28 6.61
CA VAL A 24 22.17 -13.07 6.28
C VAL A 24 20.67 -13.35 6.33
N LEU A 25 20.20 -14.42 5.70
CA LEU A 25 18.78 -14.78 5.70
C LEU A 25 18.26 -15.10 7.10
N THR A 26 19.03 -15.83 7.91
CA THR A 26 18.66 -16.10 9.30
C THR A 26 18.56 -14.81 10.13
N LEU A 27 19.50 -13.88 9.98
CA LEU A 27 19.45 -12.59 10.69
C LEU A 27 18.24 -11.75 10.26
N ILE A 28 17.95 -11.67 8.96
CA ILE A 28 16.75 -10.95 8.47
C ILE A 28 15.48 -11.61 9.01
N GLY A 29 15.41 -12.94 9.02
CA GLY A 29 14.29 -13.69 9.59
C GLY A 29 14.11 -13.43 11.08
N LEU A 30 15.18 -13.40 11.88
CA LEU A 30 15.13 -13.07 13.31
C LEU A 30 14.67 -11.63 13.55
N ILE A 31 15.15 -10.67 12.75
CA ILE A 31 14.73 -9.26 12.83
C ILE A 31 13.23 -9.15 12.51
N TRP A 32 12.76 -9.77 11.42
CA TRP A 32 11.36 -9.78 11.05
C TRP A 32 10.47 -10.46 12.11
N GLY A 33 10.90 -11.60 12.66
CA GLY A 33 10.21 -12.27 13.77
C GLY A 33 10.14 -11.42 15.04
N GLY A 34 11.24 -10.75 15.41
CA GLY A 34 11.29 -9.84 16.55
C GLY A 34 10.42 -8.59 16.38
N LEU A 35 10.32 -8.04 15.18
CA LEU A 35 9.42 -6.92 14.87
C LEU A 35 7.94 -7.32 14.97
N THR A 36 7.61 -8.57 14.63
CA THR A 36 6.26 -9.12 14.81
C THR A 36 5.87 -9.19 16.28
N LEU A 37 6.77 -9.69 17.14
CA LEU A 37 6.53 -9.76 18.59
C LEU A 37 6.41 -8.39 19.26
N LYS A 38 6.91 -7.32 18.64
CA LYS A 38 6.81 -5.93 19.14
C LYS A 38 5.55 -5.20 18.69
N GLY A 39 4.59 -5.87 18.05
CA GLY A 39 3.33 -5.25 17.63
C GLY A 39 3.46 -4.32 16.42
N LEU A 40 4.53 -4.46 15.61
CA LEU A 40 4.68 -3.65 14.38
C LEU A 40 3.81 -4.15 13.22
N PHE A 41 3.32 -5.39 13.32
CA PHE A 41 2.49 -6.09 12.33
C PHE A 41 1.24 -6.74 12.94
N VAL A 42 0.98 -6.45 14.22
CA VAL A 42 -0.12 -6.97 15.04
C VAL A 42 -0.73 -5.76 15.72
N ASN A 43 -2.04 -5.75 15.98
CA ASN A 43 -2.57 -4.76 16.91
C ASN A 43 -1.81 -4.91 18.23
N GLY A 44 -1.12 -3.85 18.64
CA GLY A 44 -0.38 -3.86 19.90
C GLY A 44 -1.36 -3.81 21.07
N PRO A 45 -0.90 -4.13 22.30
CA PRO A 45 -1.73 -3.96 23.51
C PRO A 45 -2.30 -2.53 23.64
N GLU A 46 -1.59 -1.54 23.10
CA GLU A 46 -2.03 -0.15 23.03
C GLU A 46 -3.20 0.04 22.04
N THR A 47 -3.12 -0.52 20.83
CA THR A 47 -4.24 -0.53 19.88
C THR A 47 -5.45 -1.23 20.46
N ASP A 48 -5.28 -2.42 21.05
CA ASP A 48 -6.39 -3.19 21.66
C ASP A 48 -7.09 -2.38 22.75
N LYS A 49 -6.31 -1.66 23.58
CA LYS A 49 -6.86 -0.77 24.61
C LYS A 49 -7.63 0.40 23.98
N ILE A 50 -7.08 1.04 22.96
CA ILE A 50 -7.74 2.14 22.24
C ILE A 50 -9.08 1.66 21.64
N MET A 51 -9.12 0.46 21.07
CA MET A 51 -10.35 -0.14 20.53
C MET A 51 -11.36 -0.48 21.64
N ALA A 52 -10.90 -0.99 22.78
CA ALA A 52 -11.75 -1.29 23.92
C ALA A 52 -12.38 -0.02 24.54
N ASP A 53 -11.60 1.06 24.63
CA ASP A 53 -12.05 2.34 25.18
C ASP A 53 -12.90 3.16 24.18
N ALA A 54 -13.04 2.70 22.93
CA ALA A 54 -13.73 3.43 21.87
C ALA A 54 -15.22 3.61 22.16
N VAL A 55 -15.66 4.87 22.13
CA VAL A 55 -17.06 5.28 22.27
C VAL A 55 -17.75 5.20 20.91
N TYR A 56 -18.85 4.46 20.83
CA TYR A 56 -19.68 4.43 19.63
C TYR A 56 -20.59 5.64 19.58
N VAL A 57 -20.30 6.57 18.66
CA VAL A 57 -21.11 7.78 18.42
C VAL A 57 -22.17 7.50 17.34
N GLY A 58 -21.88 6.60 16.39
CA GLY A 58 -22.75 6.35 15.24
C GLY A 58 -22.95 7.65 14.45
N THR A 59 -24.19 7.95 14.05
CA THR A 59 -24.54 9.24 13.40
C THR A 59 -24.81 10.38 14.40
N GLY A 60 -24.42 10.20 15.65
CA GLY A 60 -24.61 11.15 16.74
C GLY A 60 -23.93 12.51 16.53
N LYS A 61 -24.31 13.48 17.35
CA LYS A 61 -23.71 14.82 17.35
C LYS A 61 -22.35 14.79 18.05
N ILE A 62 -21.52 15.78 17.73
CA ILE A 62 -20.28 16.06 18.47
C ILE A 62 -20.62 16.24 19.95
N ASP A 63 -19.96 15.48 20.80
CA ASP A 63 -20.08 15.55 22.25
C ASP A 63 -18.71 15.94 22.85
N PRO A 64 -18.56 17.13 23.45
CA PRO A 64 -17.32 17.53 24.12
C PRO A 64 -16.83 16.55 25.19
N ALA A 65 -17.71 15.71 25.76
CA ALA A 65 -17.31 14.66 26.70
C ALA A 65 -16.45 13.57 26.06
N ASN A 66 -16.41 13.49 24.73
CA ASN A 66 -15.59 12.56 23.96
C ASN A 66 -14.25 13.15 23.51
N ASP A 67 -13.98 14.43 23.76
CA ASP A 67 -12.70 15.04 23.39
C ASP A 67 -11.52 14.31 24.04
N GLY A 68 -10.52 13.99 23.22
CA GLY A 68 -9.35 13.18 23.58
C GLY A 68 -9.60 11.66 23.63
N LYS A 69 -10.83 11.19 23.38
CA LYS A 69 -11.16 9.76 23.42
C LYS A 69 -11.23 9.14 22.03
N PRO A 70 -10.96 7.82 21.91
CA PRO A 70 -11.29 7.07 20.71
C PRO A 70 -12.80 7.05 20.50
N VAL A 71 -13.21 7.32 19.26
CA VAL A 71 -14.60 7.33 18.83
C VAL A 71 -14.79 6.57 17.53
N ILE A 72 -15.97 5.97 17.40
CA ILE A 72 -16.46 5.36 16.15
C ILE A 72 -17.63 6.21 15.68
N VAL A 73 -17.45 6.88 14.54
CA VAL A 73 -18.40 7.84 13.97
C VAL A 73 -18.88 7.34 12.61
N CYS A 74 -20.19 7.37 12.39
CA CYS A 74 -20.82 7.07 11.11
C CYS A 74 -21.33 8.37 10.47
N GLY A 75 -21.16 8.50 9.17
CA GLY A 75 -21.64 9.68 8.45
C GLY A 75 -21.39 9.60 6.96
N LYS A 76 -21.99 10.53 6.21
CA LYS A 76 -21.64 10.68 4.79
C LYS A 76 -20.24 11.26 4.68
N LEU A 77 -19.40 10.60 3.88
CA LEU A 77 -18.13 11.17 3.46
C LEU A 77 -18.41 12.36 2.56
N LYS A 78 -17.75 13.49 2.83
CA LYS A 78 -17.80 14.68 2.00
C LYS A 78 -16.39 15.14 1.70
N VAL A 79 -15.93 14.97 0.46
CA VAL A 79 -14.66 15.51 -0.01
C VAL A 79 -14.82 17.01 -0.22
N THR A 80 -14.12 17.81 0.59
CA THR A 80 -14.18 19.28 0.56
C THR A 80 -13.07 19.88 -0.30
N LYS A 81 -11.97 19.14 -0.51
CA LYS A 81 -10.95 19.46 -1.51
C LYS A 81 -10.44 18.17 -2.17
N PRO A 82 -10.29 18.14 -3.50
CA PRO A 82 -9.78 16.95 -4.19
C PRO A 82 -8.32 16.70 -3.84
N ALA A 83 -7.91 15.43 -3.91
CA ALA A 83 -6.50 15.08 -3.96
C ALA A 83 -5.96 15.45 -5.36
N TYR A 84 -4.82 16.16 -5.42
CA TYR A 84 -4.29 16.70 -6.66
C TYR A 84 -2.85 16.27 -6.94
N ASP A 85 -2.61 15.72 -8.14
CA ASP A 85 -1.27 15.44 -8.67
C ASP A 85 -0.83 16.55 -9.64
N GLU A 86 0.05 17.43 -9.18
CA GLU A 86 0.56 18.54 -10.00
C GLU A 86 1.29 18.08 -11.27
N LYS A 87 2.01 16.95 -11.21
CA LYS A 87 2.85 16.48 -12.33
C LYS A 87 2.01 15.98 -13.50
N LEU A 88 0.88 15.34 -13.23
CA LEU A 88 -0.04 14.84 -14.26
C LEU A 88 -1.29 15.71 -14.42
N LYS A 89 -1.44 16.75 -13.58
CA LYS A 89 -2.61 17.64 -13.50
C LYS A 89 -3.92 16.87 -13.29
N ILE A 90 -3.87 15.78 -12.53
CA ILE A 90 -5.03 14.94 -12.22
C ILE A 90 -5.57 15.36 -10.85
N ALA A 91 -6.85 15.71 -10.80
CA ALA A 91 -7.61 15.93 -9.57
C ALA A 91 -8.64 14.80 -9.42
N LEU A 92 -8.70 14.17 -8.25
CA LEU A 92 -9.72 13.19 -7.91
C LEU A 92 -10.47 13.62 -6.64
N ASP A 93 -11.80 13.57 -6.67
CA ASP A 93 -12.67 13.83 -5.52
C ASP A 93 -12.65 12.66 -4.54
N VAL A 94 -11.47 12.44 -3.94
CA VAL A 94 -11.18 11.40 -2.95
C VAL A 94 -10.34 12.01 -1.83
N PRO A 95 -10.43 11.48 -0.60
CA PRO A 95 -9.66 12.02 0.54
C PRO A 95 -8.16 11.75 0.41
N ARG A 96 -7.77 10.69 -0.32
CA ARG A 96 -6.39 10.30 -0.56
C ARG A 96 -6.30 9.57 -1.90
N MET A 97 -5.20 9.74 -2.62
CA MET A 97 -4.84 8.87 -3.75
C MET A 97 -3.34 8.56 -3.77
N GLY A 98 -2.98 7.42 -4.36
CA GLY A 98 -1.60 7.01 -4.59
C GLY A 98 -1.37 6.82 -6.07
N ARG A 99 -0.31 7.42 -6.62
CA ARG A 99 0.15 7.19 -7.99
C ARG A 99 1.27 6.17 -7.97
N SER A 100 1.14 5.08 -8.73
CA SER A 100 2.28 4.21 -9.05
C SER A 100 2.70 4.41 -10.50
N ALA A 101 3.99 4.24 -10.77
CA ALA A 101 4.57 4.46 -12.08
C ALA A 101 5.36 3.25 -12.56
N GLN A 102 5.33 3.03 -13.87
CA GLN A 102 6.16 2.07 -14.56
C GLN A 102 6.89 2.76 -15.70
N LYS A 103 8.12 2.31 -15.95
CA LYS A 103 8.98 2.79 -17.03
C LYS A 103 9.16 1.67 -18.05
N LEU A 104 9.06 2.02 -19.32
CA LEU A 104 9.30 1.10 -20.41
C LEU A 104 10.78 0.87 -20.60
N GLU A 105 11.19 -0.39 -20.52
CA GLU A 105 12.50 -0.85 -20.92
C GLU A 105 12.39 -1.79 -22.13
N LEU A 106 13.51 -1.96 -22.82
CA LEU A 106 13.64 -2.92 -23.90
C LEU A 106 14.47 -4.11 -23.41
N LYS A 107 14.02 -5.32 -23.72
CA LYS A 107 14.76 -6.56 -23.43
C LYS A 107 16.06 -6.60 -24.25
N GLU A 108 15.97 -6.26 -25.52
CA GLU A 108 17.09 -6.04 -26.43
C GLU A 108 17.16 -4.56 -26.84
N TRP A 109 18.26 -3.90 -26.49
CA TRP A 109 18.41 -2.45 -26.63
C TRP A 109 18.45 -1.94 -28.08
N ASN A 110 18.87 -2.80 -29.02
CA ASN A 110 19.07 -2.49 -30.43
C ASN A 110 17.87 -2.90 -31.33
N ARG A 111 16.77 -3.35 -30.72
CA ARG A 111 15.54 -3.73 -31.44
C ARG A 111 14.42 -2.72 -31.21
N PRO A 112 13.45 -2.57 -32.14
CA PRO A 112 12.29 -1.71 -31.93
C PRO A 112 11.49 -2.09 -30.67
N ALA A 113 10.70 -1.16 -30.15
CA ALA A 113 9.84 -1.36 -28.98
C ALA A 113 8.57 -2.16 -29.32
N THR A 114 8.75 -3.32 -29.96
CA THR A 114 7.67 -4.27 -30.23
C THR A 114 7.18 -4.89 -28.92
N GLU A 115 6.03 -5.54 -29.00
CA GLU A 115 5.42 -6.22 -27.87
C GLU A 115 6.31 -7.31 -27.24
N GLU A 116 7.06 -8.04 -28.06
CA GLU A 116 8.00 -9.07 -27.60
C GLU A 116 9.22 -8.47 -26.92
N ASN A 117 9.66 -7.30 -27.38
CA ASN A 117 10.88 -6.66 -26.94
C ASN A 117 10.68 -5.63 -25.81
N ARG A 118 9.44 -5.28 -25.46
CA ARG A 118 9.13 -4.32 -24.40
C ARG A 118 8.89 -5.00 -23.06
N GLU A 119 9.26 -4.32 -21.98
CA GLU A 119 8.95 -4.73 -20.61
C GLU A 119 8.69 -3.48 -19.75
N TRP A 120 7.60 -3.52 -18.97
CA TRP A 120 7.27 -2.46 -18.02
C TRP A 120 7.87 -2.79 -16.65
N LYS A 121 8.80 -1.96 -16.18
CA LYS A 121 9.41 -2.10 -14.86
C LYS A 121 8.87 -1.06 -13.90
N SER A 122 8.70 -1.46 -12.63
CA SER A 122 8.31 -0.53 -11.57
C SER A 122 9.30 0.63 -11.46
N SER A 123 8.79 1.85 -11.42
CA SER A 123 9.58 3.06 -11.21
C SER A 123 9.29 3.58 -9.81
N VAL A 124 9.91 2.95 -8.80
CA VAL A 124 9.63 3.21 -7.37
C VAL A 124 9.80 4.69 -7.01
N GLY A 125 10.78 5.38 -7.58
CA GLY A 125 11.01 6.81 -7.34
C GLY A 125 9.97 7.76 -7.95
N ASP A 126 9.02 7.26 -8.73
CA ASP A 126 7.91 8.06 -9.28
C ASP A 126 6.58 7.79 -8.58
N THR A 127 6.56 6.89 -7.59
CA THR A 127 5.41 6.66 -6.72
C THR A 127 5.20 7.87 -5.81
N ALA A 128 3.96 8.34 -5.69
CA ALA A 128 3.62 9.51 -4.88
C ALA A 128 2.23 9.36 -4.27
N TYR A 129 2.00 10.03 -3.14
CA TYR A 129 0.69 10.09 -2.48
C TYR A 129 0.23 11.53 -2.44
N PHE A 130 -1.08 11.73 -2.59
CA PHE A 130 -1.71 13.03 -2.63
C PHE A 130 -2.91 13.02 -1.69
N ILE A 131 -3.04 14.09 -0.90
CA ILE A 131 -4.02 14.21 0.17
C ILE A 131 -5.03 15.29 -0.23
N GLY A 132 -6.31 14.96 -0.14
CA GLY A 132 -7.41 15.92 -0.28
C GLY A 132 -7.81 16.50 1.07
N LYS A 133 -9.05 16.97 1.19
CA LYS A 133 -9.69 17.27 2.48
C LYS A 133 -11.07 16.63 2.48
N ALA A 134 -11.48 16.09 3.63
CA ALA A 134 -12.79 15.47 3.74
C ALA A 134 -13.36 15.57 5.14
N ASP A 135 -14.69 15.50 5.20
CA ASP A 135 -15.50 15.48 6.40
C ASP A 135 -16.30 14.18 6.45
N VAL A 136 -16.70 13.76 7.66
CA VAL A 136 -17.64 12.66 7.87
C VAL A 136 -18.74 13.12 8.82
N GLY A 137 -19.96 13.23 8.30
CA GLY A 137 -21.06 13.82 9.07
C GLY A 137 -20.75 15.26 9.46
N ASN A 138 -20.66 15.54 10.75
CA ASN A 138 -20.32 16.87 11.29
C ASN A 138 -18.83 17.03 11.63
N TYR A 139 -18.01 16.01 11.38
CA TYR A 139 -16.61 16.01 11.78
C TYR A 139 -15.68 16.29 10.59
N HIS A 140 -14.66 17.10 10.83
CA HIS A 140 -13.51 17.25 9.94
C HIS A 140 -12.52 16.09 10.11
N LEU A 141 -11.92 15.61 9.03
CA LEU A 141 -10.80 14.67 9.12
C LEU A 141 -9.48 15.43 9.10
N SER A 142 -8.61 15.16 10.08
CA SER A 142 -7.30 15.80 10.16
C SER A 142 -6.33 15.30 9.08
N ASP A 143 -5.22 16.02 8.88
CA ASP A 143 -4.21 15.63 7.88
C ASP A 143 -3.57 14.27 8.19
N ASP A 144 -3.22 14.02 9.45
CA ASP A 144 -2.70 12.72 9.89
C ASP A 144 -3.73 11.59 9.70
N PHE A 145 -5.02 11.86 9.90
CA PHE A 145 -6.06 10.88 9.60
C PHE A 145 -6.09 10.53 8.10
N LEU A 146 -6.11 11.55 7.25
CA LEU A 146 -6.18 11.40 5.80
C LEU A 146 -4.94 10.71 5.23
N GLU A 147 -3.75 11.02 5.76
CA GLU A 147 -2.47 10.39 5.41
C GLU A 147 -2.41 8.90 5.75
N ASN A 148 -3.24 8.42 6.67
CA ASN A 148 -3.27 7.02 7.10
C ASN A 148 -4.41 6.20 6.48
N ILE A 149 -5.28 6.81 5.66
CA ILE A 149 -6.35 6.07 4.94
C ILE A 149 -5.74 5.02 4.01
N ILE A 150 -6.16 3.75 4.13
CA ILE A 150 -5.71 2.69 3.23
C ILE A 150 -6.25 2.89 1.80
N LEU A 151 -5.39 2.63 0.82
CA LEU A 151 -5.73 2.63 -0.60
C LEU A 151 -5.92 1.18 -1.09
N TYR A 152 -7.12 0.87 -1.58
CA TYR A 152 -7.52 -0.50 -1.93
C TYR A 152 -7.69 -0.71 -3.43
N GLU A 153 -8.27 0.26 -4.13
CA GLU A 153 -8.79 0.04 -5.47
C GLU A 153 -8.02 0.83 -6.51
N LYS A 154 -7.75 0.21 -7.67
CA LYS A 154 -7.27 0.96 -8.84
C LYS A 154 -8.38 1.88 -9.35
N TYR A 155 -8.09 3.17 -9.44
CA TYR A 155 -9.03 4.14 -9.99
C TYR A 155 -9.20 3.92 -11.49
N LYS A 156 -10.46 3.97 -11.95
CA LYS A 156 -10.82 3.82 -13.36
C LYS A 156 -11.15 5.19 -13.93
N PHE A 157 -10.33 5.64 -14.87
CA PHE A 157 -10.50 6.93 -15.54
C PHE A 157 -11.42 6.82 -16.74
N ASP A 158 -12.22 7.87 -16.96
CA ASP A 158 -12.84 8.13 -18.25
C ASP A 158 -11.79 8.67 -19.23
N LYS A 159 -11.79 8.18 -20.47
CA LYS A 159 -10.83 8.60 -21.50
C LYS A 159 -10.92 10.11 -21.78
N LYS A 160 -12.13 10.67 -21.83
CA LYS A 160 -12.37 12.08 -22.14
C LYS A 160 -11.81 13.00 -21.06
N ASP A 161 -11.79 12.56 -19.81
CA ASP A 161 -11.21 13.35 -18.73
C ASP A 161 -9.68 13.40 -18.81
N LEU A 162 -9.04 12.32 -19.26
CA LEU A 162 -7.60 12.29 -19.50
C LEU A 162 -7.19 13.12 -20.72
N GLU A 163 -7.98 13.10 -21.78
CA GLU A 163 -7.71 13.88 -23.00
C GLU A 163 -7.62 15.39 -22.72
N LYS A 164 -8.44 15.91 -21.77
CA LYS A 164 -8.41 17.31 -21.33
C LYS A 164 -7.05 17.77 -20.77
N VAL A 165 -6.24 16.82 -20.29
CA VAL A 165 -4.91 17.08 -19.71
C VAL A 165 -3.78 16.50 -20.56
N GLY A 166 -4.05 16.11 -21.82
CA GLY A 166 -3.05 15.57 -22.75
C GLY A 166 -2.60 14.15 -22.41
N LEU A 167 -3.43 13.40 -21.68
CA LEU A 167 -3.19 12.02 -21.27
C LEU A 167 -4.16 11.08 -21.98
N THR A 168 -3.83 9.79 -21.96
CA THR A 168 -4.66 8.74 -22.56
C THR A 168 -4.60 7.44 -21.77
N LEU A 169 -5.55 6.55 -22.05
CA LEU A 169 -5.53 5.19 -21.52
C LEU A 169 -4.53 4.34 -22.31
N VAL A 170 -3.63 3.69 -21.59
CA VAL A 170 -2.67 2.72 -22.12
C VAL A 170 -3.16 1.33 -21.73
N ARG A 171 -3.50 0.52 -22.74
CA ARG A 171 -4.03 -0.83 -22.54
C ARG A 171 -2.91 -1.86 -22.60
N GLU A 172 -2.90 -2.79 -21.66
CA GLU A 172 -2.06 -3.96 -21.75
C GLU A 172 -2.84 -5.08 -22.45
N TRP A 173 -2.46 -5.43 -23.68
CA TRP A 173 -3.21 -6.43 -24.46
C TRP A 173 -3.23 -7.82 -23.78
N LYS A 174 -2.14 -8.20 -23.07
CA LYS A 174 -2.03 -9.47 -22.34
C LYS A 174 -2.98 -9.55 -21.15
N ASN A 175 -3.39 -8.40 -20.61
CA ASN A 175 -4.16 -8.32 -19.40
C ASN A 175 -5.24 -7.23 -19.53
N ARG A 176 -6.30 -7.55 -20.28
CA ARG A 176 -7.36 -6.59 -20.68
C ARG A 176 -8.10 -5.90 -19.53
N GLY A 177 -7.87 -6.30 -18.28
CA GLY A 177 -8.44 -5.66 -17.10
C GLY A 177 -7.63 -4.49 -16.52
N ASP A 178 -6.32 -4.42 -16.81
CA ASP A 178 -5.45 -3.38 -16.26
C ASP A 178 -5.42 -2.16 -17.17
N THR A 179 -5.84 -1.02 -16.64
CA THR A 179 -5.83 0.26 -17.36
C THR A 179 -4.78 1.17 -16.75
N TYR A 180 -3.81 1.60 -17.57
CA TYR A 180 -2.79 2.57 -17.20
C TYR A 180 -3.07 3.90 -17.88
N ILE A 181 -2.38 4.93 -17.45
CA ILE A 181 -2.41 6.27 -18.01
C ILE A 181 -1.04 6.58 -18.60
N GLY A 182 -1.00 7.08 -19.82
CA GLY A 182 0.22 7.54 -20.48
C GLY A 182 0.00 8.86 -21.19
N VAL A 183 1.02 9.34 -21.88
CA VAL A 183 0.89 10.50 -22.77
C VAL A 183 0.08 10.12 -24.01
N GLU A 184 -0.63 11.09 -24.59
CA GLU A 184 -1.55 10.90 -25.73
C GLU A 184 -1.02 9.98 -26.85
N ARG A 185 0.23 10.19 -27.27
CA ARG A 185 0.93 9.38 -28.27
C ARG A 185 0.88 7.86 -28.01
N MET A 186 0.84 7.44 -26.75
CA MET A 186 0.83 6.03 -26.37
C MET A 186 -0.53 5.35 -26.58
N GLY A 187 -1.59 6.13 -26.85
CA GLY A 187 -2.95 5.60 -27.08
C GLY A 187 -3.09 4.80 -28.37
N ASP A 188 -2.21 5.05 -29.35
CA ASP A 188 -2.15 4.36 -30.65
C ASP A 188 -1.13 3.21 -30.65
N ASP A 189 -0.81 2.66 -29.47
CA ASP A 189 0.21 1.64 -29.26
C ASP A 189 1.62 2.00 -29.75
N TYR A 190 1.91 3.30 -29.89
CA TYR A 190 3.24 3.80 -30.21
C TYR A 190 4.05 4.02 -28.92
N TYR A 191 5.11 3.23 -28.73
CA TYR A 191 5.93 3.24 -27.51
C TYR A 191 7.42 3.47 -27.79
N LYS A 192 8.11 4.11 -26.84
CA LYS A 192 9.56 4.39 -26.87
C LYS A 192 10.20 3.99 -25.55
N LYS A 193 11.45 3.51 -25.59
CA LYS A 193 12.23 3.23 -24.39
C LYS A 193 12.24 4.48 -23.49
N GLY A 194 11.95 4.29 -22.21
CA GLY A 194 11.87 5.36 -21.23
C GLY A 194 10.49 5.99 -21.06
N ASP A 195 9.51 5.63 -21.91
CA ASP A 195 8.11 6.02 -21.70
C ASP A 195 7.64 5.61 -20.30
N ARG A 196 6.72 6.39 -19.75
CA ARG A 196 6.13 6.14 -18.44
C ARG A 196 4.64 5.91 -18.56
N ARG A 197 4.14 4.95 -17.79
CA ARG A 197 2.72 4.76 -17.57
C ARG A 197 2.41 4.74 -16.08
N TYR A 198 1.21 5.16 -15.74
CA TYR A 198 0.78 5.39 -14.37
C TYR A 198 -0.51 4.64 -14.07
N ASN A 199 -0.72 4.30 -12.81
CA ASN A 199 -2.05 3.99 -12.31
C ASN A 199 -2.25 4.71 -10.98
N TYR A 200 -3.51 4.85 -10.58
CA TYR A 200 -3.88 5.44 -9.32
C TYR A 200 -4.58 4.42 -8.46
N THR A 201 -4.31 4.45 -7.16
CA THR A 201 -5.05 3.73 -6.15
C THR A 201 -5.78 4.70 -5.24
N VAL A 202 -7.00 4.35 -4.87
CA VAL A 202 -7.91 5.16 -4.06
C VAL A 202 -8.55 4.32 -2.95
N PRO A 203 -9.15 4.94 -1.93
CA PRO A 203 -9.98 4.23 -0.95
C PRO A 203 -11.17 3.54 -1.62
N LYS A 204 -11.75 2.54 -0.94
CA LYS A 204 -12.92 1.78 -1.40
C LYS A 204 -14.26 2.53 -1.24
N VAL A 205 -14.18 3.79 -0.84
CA VAL A 205 -15.32 4.68 -0.58
C VAL A 205 -15.30 5.85 -1.55
N LYS A 206 -16.50 6.31 -1.93
CA LYS A 206 -16.68 7.47 -2.81
C LYS A 206 -17.29 8.63 -2.04
N ASP A 207 -17.11 9.83 -2.58
CA ASP A 207 -17.78 11.02 -2.07
C ASP A 207 -19.31 10.80 -1.99
N GLY A 208 -19.91 11.28 -0.89
CA GLY A 208 -21.33 11.12 -0.57
C GLY A 208 -21.74 9.75 -0.02
N GLU A 209 -20.87 8.73 -0.04
CA GLU A 209 -21.19 7.41 0.54
C GLU A 209 -21.24 7.47 2.06
N MET A 210 -22.12 6.65 2.64
CA MET A 210 -22.12 6.41 4.09
C MET A 210 -20.85 5.63 4.47
N VAL A 211 -20.13 6.12 5.48
CA VAL A 211 -18.89 5.54 5.98
C VAL A 211 -18.88 5.49 7.50
N THR A 212 -17.97 4.69 8.04
CA THR A 212 -17.64 4.63 9.46
C THR A 212 -16.16 4.94 9.62
N VAL A 213 -15.83 5.88 10.50
CA VAL A 213 -14.45 6.24 10.85
C VAL A 213 -14.13 5.88 12.29
N PHE A 214 -12.90 5.44 12.49
CA PHE A 214 -12.32 5.22 13.81
C PHE A 214 -11.17 6.21 14.02
N GLY A 215 -11.22 6.99 15.08
CA GLY A 215 -10.13 7.92 15.40
C GLY A 215 -10.29 8.56 16.77
N ILE A 216 -9.44 9.53 17.07
CA ILE A 216 -9.51 10.29 18.33
C ILE A 216 -10.28 11.58 18.09
N GLN A 217 -11.33 11.84 18.88
CA GLN A 217 -12.03 13.11 18.78
C GLN A 217 -11.18 14.25 19.36
N ASP A 218 -11.06 15.35 18.62
CA ASP A 218 -10.55 16.63 19.08
C ASP A 218 -11.54 17.70 18.62
N LYS A 219 -12.51 18.02 19.49
CA LYS A 219 -13.64 18.90 19.18
C LYS A 219 -14.43 18.37 17.98
N ASP A 220 -14.49 19.15 16.91
CA ASP A 220 -15.13 18.82 15.64
C ASP A 220 -14.22 18.06 14.67
N THR A 221 -13.01 17.67 15.08
CA THR A 221 -12.04 16.98 14.23
C THR A 221 -11.81 15.55 14.71
N ILE A 222 -11.71 14.59 13.79
CA ILE A 222 -11.24 13.24 14.05
C ILE A 222 -9.78 13.12 13.62
N LYS A 223 -8.92 12.81 14.60
CA LYS A 223 -7.49 12.54 14.42
C LYS A 223 -7.21 11.07 14.22
N TYR A 224 -6.05 10.75 13.64
CA TYR A 224 -5.62 9.37 13.51
C TYR A 224 -5.39 8.74 14.89
N ALA A 225 -5.96 7.56 15.11
CA ALA A 225 -5.62 6.73 16.26
C ALA A 225 -4.43 5.84 15.87
N GLN A 226 -3.27 6.09 16.49
CA GLN A 226 -2.03 5.38 16.16
C GLN A 226 -2.21 3.86 16.28
N GLY A 227 -1.80 3.14 15.23
CA GLY A 227 -1.83 1.68 15.21
C GLY A 227 -3.14 1.08 14.71
N VAL A 228 -4.14 1.90 14.36
CA VAL A 228 -5.35 1.45 13.65
C VAL A 228 -5.03 1.29 12.17
N LEU A 229 -5.28 0.10 11.64
CA LEU A 229 -5.02 -0.26 10.25
C LEU A 229 -6.04 0.37 9.32
N ASP A 230 -7.35 0.18 9.56
CA ASP A 230 -8.40 0.69 8.67
C ASP A 230 -9.29 1.73 9.36
N ASN A 231 -8.84 2.99 9.30
CA ASN A 231 -9.51 4.12 9.93
C ASN A 231 -10.74 4.63 9.16
N LEU A 232 -10.98 4.20 7.90
CA LEU A 232 -12.11 4.64 7.07
C LEU A 232 -12.77 3.45 6.35
N GLN A 233 -13.94 3.05 6.85
CA GLN A 233 -14.65 1.87 6.40
C GLN A 233 -15.96 2.22 5.69
N LYS A 234 -16.33 1.42 4.70
CA LYS A 234 -17.57 1.61 3.93
C LYS A 234 -18.80 1.17 4.74
N GLY A 235 -19.86 1.97 4.70
CA GLY A 235 -21.13 1.70 5.33
C GLY A 235 -21.23 2.24 6.75
N GLU A 236 -22.44 2.14 7.31
CA GLU A 236 -22.72 2.40 8.73
C GLU A 236 -22.51 1.09 9.50
N LEU A 237 -21.42 1.02 10.25
CA LEU A 237 -21.00 -0.17 10.98
C LEU A 237 -21.20 0.04 12.47
N ASP A 238 -21.69 -0.98 13.16
CA ASP A 238 -21.70 -0.99 14.62
C ASP A 238 -20.27 -1.17 15.19
N ARG A 239 -20.14 -0.91 16.50
CA ARG A 239 -18.88 -1.03 17.24
C ARG A 239 -18.23 -2.40 17.11
N ASP A 240 -18.99 -3.48 17.24
CA ASP A 240 -18.44 -4.83 17.25
C ASP A 240 -17.92 -5.22 15.86
N THR A 241 -18.60 -4.79 14.80
CA THR A 241 -18.18 -4.99 13.42
C THR A 241 -16.86 -4.27 13.13
N VAL A 242 -16.72 -3.02 13.59
CA VAL A 242 -15.47 -2.25 13.45
C VAL A 242 -14.31 -2.93 14.19
N ILE A 243 -14.53 -3.32 15.45
CA ILE A 243 -13.49 -3.97 16.27
C ILE A 243 -13.08 -5.32 15.70
N LYS A 244 -14.03 -6.20 15.38
CA LYS A 244 -13.73 -7.52 14.79
C LYS A 244 -13.01 -7.41 13.45
N GLY A 245 -13.39 -6.43 12.63
CA GLY A 245 -12.70 -6.14 11.37
C GLY A 245 -11.23 -5.79 11.61
N GLU A 246 -10.96 -4.92 12.57
CA GLU A 246 -9.61 -4.49 12.93
C GLU A 246 -8.76 -5.62 13.53
N GLU A 247 -9.33 -6.40 14.45
CA GLU A 247 -8.68 -7.60 15.01
C GLU A 247 -8.32 -8.61 13.92
N SER A 248 -9.21 -8.84 12.94
CA SER A 248 -8.95 -9.76 11.84
C SER A 248 -7.79 -9.27 10.96
N ARG A 249 -7.76 -7.97 10.62
CA ARG A 249 -6.66 -7.38 9.84
C ARG A 249 -5.32 -7.48 10.59
N GLY A 250 -5.30 -7.19 11.89
CA GLY A 250 -4.12 -7.36 12.73
C GLY A 250 -3.63 -8.81 12.76
N ARG A 251 -4.55 -9.78 12.86
CA ARG A 251 -4.22 -11.22 12.83
C ARG A 251 -3.67 -11.66 11.46
N GLU A 252 -4.24 -11.19 10.36
CA GLU A 252 -3.75 -11.48 9.01
C GLU A 252 -2.33 -10.96 8.79
N ALA A 253 -2.08 -9.70 9.18
CA ALA A 253 -0.75 -9.09 9.12
C ALA A 253 0.28 -9.87 9.97
N SER A 254 -0.15 -10.34 11.15
CA SER A 254 0.68 -11.18 12.03
C SER A 254 1.05 -12.52 11.41
N VAL A 255 0.06 -13.24 10.87
CA VAL A 255 0.27 -14.53 10.22
C VAL A 255 1.23 -14.37 9.03
N PHE A 256 1.05 -13.33 8.22
CA PHE A 256 1.96 -13.04 7.11
C PHE A 256 3.40 -12.81 7.59
N ALA A 257 3.60 -11.97 8.62
CA ALA A 257 4.92 -11.68 9.14
C ALA A 257 5.61 -12.92 9.73
N ILE A 258 4.86 -13.79 10.43
CA ILE A 258 5.34 -15.09 10.94
C ILE A 258 5.77 -16.00 9.78
N VAL A 259 4.94 -16.13 8.74
CA VAL A 259 5.24 -16.96 7.56
C VAL A 259 6.51 -16.46 6.85
N VAL A 260 6.65 -15.16 6.63
CA VAL A 260 7.85 -14.56 6.03
C VAL A 260 9.09 -14.82 6.89
N SER A 261 8.97 -14.66 8.21
CA SER A 261 10.06 -14.97 9.15
C SER A 261 10.52 -16.43 9.01
N PHE A 262 9.60 -17.40 8.99
CA PHE A 262 9.95 -18.81 8.80
C PHE A 262 10.55 -19.09 7.41
N LEU A 263 10.02 -18.47 6.34
CA LEU A 263 10.56 -18.59 4.98
C LEU A 263 12.00 -18.07 4.87
N LEU A 264 12.44 -17.17 5.75
CA LEU A 264 13.82 -16.69 5.79
C LEU A 264 14.69 -17.54 6.73
N LEU A 265 14.17 -17.88 7.90
CA LEU A 265 14.88 -18.65 8.93
C LEU A 265 15.21 -20.07 8.46
N VAL A 266 14.24 -20.81 7.93
CA VAL A 266 14.40 -22.24 7.61
C VAL A 266 15.44 -22.46 6.49
N PRO A 267 15.38 -21.75 5.34
CA PRO A 267 16.41 -21.88 4.31
C PRO A 267 17.76 -21.34 4.76
N GLY A 268 17.78 -20.26 5.56
CA GLY A 268 19.00 -19.69 6.12
C GLY A 268 19.76 -20.70 6.99
N ILE A 269 19.06 -21.31 7.96
CA ILE A 269 19.61 -22.35 8.85
C ILE A 269 20.04 -23.57 8.04
N TRP A 270 19.22 -24.02 7.09
CA TRP A 270 19.57 -25.18 6.24
C TRP A 270 20.84 -24.93 5.43
N MET A 271 21.01 -23.74 4.85
CA MET A 271 22.24 -23.37 4.12
C MET A 271 23.47 -23.34 5.03
N ILE A 272 23.33 -22.85 6.26
CA ILE A 272 24.42 -22.88 7.25
C ILE A 272 24.80 -24.32 7.58
N VAL A 273 23.83 -25.20 7.88
CA VAL A 273 24.09 -26.61 8.23
C VAL A 273 24.71 -27.37 7.04
N LYS A 274 24.16 -27.22 5.83
CA LYS A 274 24.67 -27.88 4.63
C LYS A 274 26.02 -27.33 4.17
N SER A 275 26.37 -26.11 4.54
CA SER A 275 27.72 -25.57 4.31
C SER A 275 28.78 -26.08 5.28
N LYS A 276 28.40 -26.86 6.31
CA LYS A 276 29.35 -27.59 7.17
C LYS A 276 29.69 -28.98 6.62
N LYS A 277 28.72 -29.69 6.03
CA LYS A 277 28.93 -30.95 5.26
C LYS A 277 29.64 -30.66 3.94
#